data_AF-A0A0R3R4F4-F1
#
_entry.id   AF-A0A0R3R4F4-F1
#
_cell.length_a   1.000
_cell.length_b   1.000
_cell.length_c   1.000
_cell.angle_alpha   90.00
_cell.angle_beta   90.00
_cell.angle_gamma   90.00
#
_symmetry.space_group_name_H-M   'P 1'
#
loop_
_entity.id
_entity.type
_entity.pdbx_description
1 polymer ?
#
loop_
_entity_poly.entity_id
_entity_poly.type
_entity_poly.pdbx_seq_one_letter_code
_entity_poly.pdbx_strand_id
1 'polypeptide(L)'
;AINPYANCSQLYGDDVIQVYRGVGKQVRELDPHIYAVAEEAFYDLSKFGKDQSVIVSGESGAGKTVSAKFVMRYLASVACSSSSKSYGSKPVAGIEDRVLASNPIMEAIGNAKTIRNDNSSRFGKYIQIDFNDHFGIAGAEMRTYLLEKSRVVFQAENERNYHIFYQICASRSHALLKDLKLGDWRSYFYTCQGNSGEIETVDDQNDFLQTLASLDLLRISTDTQKSILRLFAGLLLFGNIRFADRSNECTKIDQSSSDTISQLCEKMYEINENDLCMWLIVREIIAGGESVRKPLTTAEAIERRDALVKILYAATFSWIVKKVNEALGEQLKNNKSKNTKRFIGVLDIYGFETLEVNSFEQFCINYANEKLQQQFCQHVFKLEQSEYEREEIDWIRIDFYDNQPCIDLIEGRPGIIDYLDEQCKMGQGTDRDWLEKLRTCQMLKKTQHFQLPKIKNPTFIIRHFAADVTYNVDGFLAKNKDTISQQLIAVMKNSKVNNDNINNSIIESKQRKLSIK
;
A
#
# COMPACT_ATOMS: atom_id res chain seq x y z
N ALA A 1 21.22 -1.28 9.16
CA ALA A 1 21.04 -2.69 9.57
C ALA A 1 21.20 -3.58 8.34
N ILE A 2 21.99 -4.65 8.42
CA ILE A 2 22.18 -5.60 7.31
C ILE A 2 21.25 -6.79 7.56
N ASN A 3 20.48 -7.19 6.55
CA ASN A 3 19.57 -8.33 6.67
C ASN A 3 20.39 -9.64 6.80
N PRO A 4 20.29 -10.39 7.91
CA PRO A 4 21.07 -11.61 8.10
C PRO A 4 20.52 -12.81 7.30
N TYR A 5 19.30 -12.74 6.75
CA TYR A 5 18.59 -13.88 6.15
C TYR A 5 18.54 -15.12 7.03
N ALA A 6 18.64 -14.93 8.34
CA ALA A 6 18.66 -15.98 9.35
C ALA A 6 17.81 -15.57 10.55
N ASN A 7 17.30 -16.56 11.28
CA ASN A 7 16.58 -16.30 12.52
C ASN A 7 17.57 -15.85 13.60
N CYS A 8 17.48 -14.57 13.97
CA CYS A 8 18.27 -13.97 15.04
C CYS A 8 17.39 -13.59 16.24
N SER A 9 16.32 -14.34 16.51
CA SER A 9 15.35 -14.03 17.57
C SER A 9 15.98 -13.83 18.96
N GLN A 10 17.11 -14.47 19.26
CA GLN A 10 17.85 -14.22 20.51
C GLN A 10 18.34 -12.78 20.68
N LEU A 11 18.48 -12.00 19.61
CA LEU A 11 18.90 -10.59 19.68
C LEU A 11 17.72 -9.63 19.93
N TYR A 12 16.48 -10.13 19.92
CA TYR A 12 15.27 -9.32 19.96
C TYR A 12 14.29 -9.78 21.06
N GLY A 13 14.83 -10.44 22.09
CA GLY A 13 14.08 -10.88 23.27
C GLY A 13 13.75 -9.73 24.22
N ASP A 14 12.86 -10.00 25.19
CA ASP A 14 12.46 -9.01 26.20
C ASP A 14 13.61 -8.66 27.16
N ASP A 15 14.56 -9.58 27.33
CA ASP A 15 15.83 -9.38 28.03
C ASP A 15 16.67 -8.30 27.36
N VAL A 16 16.82 -8.33 26.03
CA VAL A 16 17.54 -7.32 25.27
C VAL A 16 16.83 -5.97 25.34
N ILE A 17 15.49 -5.95 25.32
CA ILE A 17 14.72 -4.70 25.52
C ILE A 17 15.09 -4.05 26.86
N GLN A 18 15.24 -4.82 27.95
CA GLN A 18 15.62 -4.26 29.26
C GLN A 18 17.02 -3.65 29.27
N VAL A 19 17.95 -4.14 28.46
CA VAL A 19 19.32 -3.60 28.38
C VAL A 19 19.33 -2.16 27.86
N TYR A 20 18.55 -1.86 26.83
CA TYR A 20 18.51 -0.52 26.21
C TYR A 20 17.59 0.46 26.95
N ARG A 21 16.71 -0.06 27.81
CA ARG A 21 15.64 0.71 28.42
C ARG A 21 16.13 1.72 29.46
N GLY A 22 15.68 2.97 29.34
CA GLY A 22 15.95 4.03 30.30
C GLY A 22 17.38 4.57 30.25
N VAL A 23 18.18 4.09 29.30
CA VAL A 23 19.57 4.50 29.10
C VAL A 23 19.63 5.89 28.45
N GLY A 24 18.58 6.33 27.75
CA GLY A 24 18.52 7.65 27.13
C GLY A 24 19.65 7.86 26.12
N LYS A 25 20.29 9.05 26.09
CA LYS A 25 21.37 9.33 25.14
C LYS A 25 22.65 8.49 25.33
N GLN A 26 22.80 7.82 26.48
CA GLN A 26 23.92 6.92 26.73
C GLN A 26 23.83 5.61 25.93
N VAL A 27 22.72 5.35 25.22
CA VAL A 27 22.60 4.18 24.32
C VAL A 27 23.66 4.16 23.22
N ARG A 28 24.25 5.32 22.93
CA ARG A 28 25.37 5.46 21.98
C ARG A 28 26.67 4.80 22.47
N GLU A 29 26.76 4.46 23.76
CA GLU A 29 27.89 3.74 24.36
C GLU A 29 27.68 2.21 24.37
N LEU A 30 26.45 1.75 24.08
CA LEU A 30 26.11 0.33 23.96
C LEU A 30 26.36 -0.18 22.54
N ASP A 31 26.30 -1.51 22.37
CA ASP A 31 26.37 -2.12 21.04
C ASP A 31 25.26 -1.56 20.12
N PRO A 32 25.58 -1.21 18.85
CA PRO A 32 24.61 -0.68 17.92
C PRO A 32 23.41 -1.62 17.71
N HIS A 33 22.22 -1.15 18.05
CA HIS A 33 21.00 -1.94 17.94
C HIS A 33 19.78 -1.08 17.58
N ILE A 34 18.76 -1.69 16.96
CA ILE A 34 17.54 -0.97 16.58
C ILE A 34 16.77 -0.44 17.80
N TYR A 35 16.91 -1.10 18.95
CA TYR A 35 16.35 -0.65 20.22
C TYR A 35 17.03 0.61 20.77
N ALA A 36 18.32 0.82 20.48
CA ALA A 36 19.02 2.06 20.83
C ALA A 36 18.38 3.26 20.12
N VAL A 37 18.06 3.11 18.83
CA VAL A 37 17.39 4.17 18.03
C VAL A 37 15.98 4.46 18.59
N ALA A 38 15.24 3.42 18.96
CA ALA A 38 13.91 3.58 19.53
C ALA A 38 13.95 4.22 20.93
N GLU A 39 14.92 3.86 21.77
CA GLU A 39 15.16 4.48 23.08
C GLU A 39 15.52 5.95 22.95
N GLU A 40 16.43 6.30 22.04
CA GLU A 40 16.85 7.68 21.84
C GLU A 40 15.66 8.56 21.41
N ALA A 41 14.82 8.08 20.48
CA ALA A 41 13.59 8.76 20.10
C ALA A 41 12.62 8.90 21.29
N PHE A 42 12.41 7.83 22.06
CA PHE A 42 11.53 7.89 23.23
C PHE A 42 12.07 8.83 24.34
N TYR A 43 13.37 8.84 24.55
CA TYR A 43 14.05 9.74 25.46
C TYR A 43 13.89 11.19 25.02
N ASP A 44 14.11 11.51 23.74
CA ASP A 44 13.99 12.88 23.27
C ASP A 44 12.55 13.42 23.35
N LEU A 45 11.56 12.55 23.08
CA LEU A 45 10.14 12.87 23.29
C LEU A 45 9.81 13.11 24.77
N SER A 46 10.31 12.26 25.66
CA SER A 46 10.00 12.35 27.09
C SER A 46 10.71 13.52 27.77
N LYS A 47 11.99 13.71 27.45
CA LYS A 47 12.85 14.73 28.07
C LYS A 47 12.63 16.13 27.50
N PHE A 48 12.51 16.27 26.17
CA PHE A 48 12.46 17.58 25.51
C PHE A 48 11.08 17.93 24.96
N GLY A 49 10.14 16.99 24.95
CA GLY A 49 8.78 17.24 24.47
C GLY A 49 8.67 17.54 22.98
N LYS A 50 9.61 17.01 22.20
CA LYS A 50 9.60 17.09 20.74
C LYS A 50 9.05 15.81 20.15
N ASP A 51 8.13 15.94 19.19
CA ASP A 51 7.68 14.81 18.39
C ASP A 51 8.85 14.21 17.60
N GLN A 52 8.83 12.89 17.43
CA GLN A 52 9.91 12.16 16.78
C GLN A 52 9.40 11.37 15.58
N SER A 53 10.33 11.03 14.69
CA SER A 53 10.06 10.08 13.61
C SER A 53 11.25 9.14 13.39
N VAL A 54 10.97 7.86 13.26
CA VAL A 54 11.92 6.83 12.85
C VAL A 54 11.60 6.45 11.41
N ILE A 55 12.51 6.80 10.49
CA ILE A 55 12.38 6.52 9.06
C ILE A 55 13.25 5.32 8.73
N VAL A 56 12.65 4.25 8.20
CA VAL A 56 13.37 3.04 7.81
C VAL A 56 13.45 2.97 6.28
N SER A 57 14.65 3.14 5.73
CA SER A 57 14.92 3.12 4.29
C SER A 57 15.76 1.90 3.87
N GLY A 58 15.81 1.65 2.56
CA GLY A 58 16.56 0.55 1.95
C GLY A 58 15.82 -0.12 0.79
N GLU A 59 16.52 -0.94 0.02
CA GLU A 59 15.94 -1.68 -1.12
C GLU A 59 14.88 -2.71 -0.68
N SER A 60 14.07 -3.19 -1.63
CA SER A 60 13.13 -4.29 -1.39
C SER A 60 13.89 -5.52 -0.86
N GLY A 61 13.45 -6.09 0.27
CA GLY A 61 14.14 -7.21 0.95
C GLY A 61 15.19 -6.80 1.99
N ALA A 62 15.53 -5.52 2.15
CA ALA A 62 16.57 -5.07 3.08
C ALA A 62 16.23 -5.20 4.59
N GLY A 63 14.99 -5.56 4.94
CA GLY A 63 14.56 -5.70 6.35
C GLY A 63 13.85 -4.47 6.94
N LYS A 64 13.30 -3.57 6.10
CA LYS A 64 12.58 -2.36 6.53
C LYS A 64 11.42 -2.66 7.48
N THR A 65 10.49 -3.51 7.02
CA THR A 65 9.31 -3.91 7.79
C THR A 65 9.67 -4.64 9.08
N VAL A 66 10.73 -5.47 9.08
CA VAL A 66 11.23 -6.14 10.29
C VAL A 66 11.77 -5.12 11.29
N SER A 67 12.56 -4.15 10.84
CA SER A 67 13.09 -3.09 11.70
C SER A 67 11.97 -2.23 12.30
N ALA A 68 10.97 -1.84 11.49
CA ALA A 68 9.81 -1.09 11.96
C ALA A 68 9.00 -1.88 13.02
N LYS A 69 8.83 -3.20 12.84
CA LYS A 69 8.20 -4.08 13.85
C LYS A 69 8.97 -4.05 15.17
N PHE A 70 10.30 -4.13 15.13
CA PHE A 70 11.11 -4.09 16.35
C PHE A 70 11.08 -2.72 17.05
N VAL A 71 11.08 -1.62 16.30
CA VAL A 71 10.88 -0.27 16.87
C VAL A 71 9.54 -0.19 17.58
N MET A 72 8.45 -0.62 16.93
CA MET A 72 7.12 -0.62 17.54
C MET A 72 7.04 -1.52 18.79
N ARG A 73 7.64 -2.71 18.75
CA ARG A 73 7.69 -3.62 19.91
C ARG A 73 8.44 -2.99 21.08
N TYR A 74 9.55 -2.31 20.82
CA TYR A 74 10.32 -1.62 21.86
C TYR A 74 9.49 -0.50 22.50
N LEU A 75 8.90 0.38 21.68
CA LEU A 75 8.06 1.50 22.15
C LEU A 75 6.86 1.02 22.97
N ALA A 76 6.21 -0.07 22.54
CA ALA A 76 5.16 -0.74 23.29
C ALA A 76 5.65 -1.23 24.66
N SER A 77 6.80 -1.89 24.72
CA SER A 77 7.33 -2.43 25.97
C SER A 77 7.73 -1.36 26.98
N VAL A 78 8.33 -0.25 26.53
CA VAL A 78 8.79 0.81 27.45
C VAL A 78 7.63 1.63 28.01
N ALA A 79 6.58 1.87 27.21
CA ALA A 79 5.41 2.61 27.62
C ALA A 79 4.49 1.84 28.60
N CYS A 80 4.51 0.51 28.56
CA CYS A 80 3.69 -0.39 29.38
C CYS A 80 4.01 -0.35 30.89
N SER A 81 5.17 0.17 31.30
CA SER A 81 5.57 0.11 32.71
C SER A 81 5.08 1.27 33.56
N SER A 82 4.47 2.28 32.95
CA SER A 82 3.81 3.38 33.67
C SER A 82 2.41 3.01 34.15
N SER A 83 1.84 1.90 33.66
CA SER A 83 0.53 1.37 34.05
C SER A 83 0.70 0.10 34.88
N SER A 84 0.31 0.17 36.16
CA SER A 84 0.35 -0.94 37.10
C SER A 84 -0.34 -2.18 36.53
N LYS A 85 0.42 -3.26 36.26
CA LYS A 85 -0.16 -4.58 35.98
C LYS A 85 -0.97 -5.02 37.20
N SER A 86 -2.29 -4.88 37.12
CA SER A 86 -3.21 -5.37 38.14
C SER A 86 -3.26 -6.90 38.07
N TYR A 87 -2.68 -7.55 39.07
CA TYR A 87 -2.74 -9.00 39.24
C TYR A 87 -4.19 -9.46 39.39
N GLY A 88 -4.68 -10.35 38.51
CA GLY A 88 -5.90 -11.14 38.78
C GLY A 88 -7.02 -11.13 37.73
N SER A 89 -6.91 -10.39 36.62
CA SER A 89 -7.88 -10.47 35.50
C SER A 89 -7.20 -10.92 34.21
N LYS A 90 -7.91 -11.68 33.34
CA LYS A 90 -7.40 -12.05 32.00
C LYS A 90 -6.84 -10.77 31.33
N PRO A 91 -5.61 -10.79 30.78
CA PRO A 91 -5.04 -9.60 30.17
C PRO A 91 -5.97 -9.15 29.04
N VAL A 92 -6.68 -8.05 29.25
CA VAL A 92 -7.38 -7.37 28.17
C VAL A 92 -6.28 -6.80 27.28
N ALA A 93 -6.26 -7.23 26.02
CA ALA A 93 -5.26 -6.80 25.05
C ALA A 93 -5.09 -5.28 25.09
N GLY A 94 -3.87 -4.86 25.43
CA GLY A 94 -3.48 -3.46 25.54
C GLY A 94 -3.54 -2.77 24.18
N ILE A 95 -3.37 -1.46 24.17
CA ILE A 95 -3.25 -0.73 22.90
C ILE A 95 -2.01 -1.18 22.13
N GLU A 96 -0.98 -1.61 22.86
CA GLU A 96 0.26 -2.22 22.38
C GLU A 96 0.00 -3.49 21.57
N ASP A 97 -0.76 -4.42 22.14
CA ASP A 97 -1.12 -5.68 21.49
C ASP A 97 -1.90 -5.43 20.20
N ARG A 98 -2.77 -4.40 20.21
CA ARG A 98 -3.54 -3.98 19.01
C ARG A 98 -2.63 -3.37 17.94
N VAL A 99 -1.66 -2.53 18.31
CA VAL A 99 -0.68 -1.98 17.36
C VAL A 99 0.10 -3.13 16.69
N LEU A 100 0.57 -4.10 17.48
CA LEU A 100 1.29 -5.26 16.95
C LEU A 100 0.40 -6.16 16.08
N ALA A 101 -0.85 -6.40 16.47
CA ALA A 101 -1.82 -7.21 15.73
C ALA A 101 -2.27 -6.58 14.41
N SER A 102 -2.06 -5.28 14.21
CA SER A 102 -2.31 -4.66 12.90
C SER A 102 -1.38 -5.22 11.81
N ASN A 103 -0.18 -5.71 12.16
CA ASN A 103 0.80 -6.14 11.16
C ASN A 103 0.36 -7.38 10.35
N PRO A 104 -0.06 -8.51 10.94
CA PRO A 104 -0.55 -9.66 10.17
C PRO A 104 -1.70 -9.33 9.22
N ILE A 105 -2.60 -8.43 9.62
CA ILE A 105 -3.71 -7.98 8.76
C ILE A 105 -3.17 -7.21 7.56
N MET A 106 -2.32 -6.21 7.82
CA MET A 106 -1.78 -5.34 6.78
C MET A 106 -0.83 -6.09 5.84
N GLU A 107 -0.10 -7.08 6.33
CA GLU A 107 0.72 -7.95 5.48
C GLU A 107 -0.15 -8.87 4.62
N ALA A 108 -1.22 -9.46 5.17
CA ALA A 108 -2.12 -10.30 4.38
C ALA A 108 -2.73 -9.55 3.19
N ILE A 109 -3.21 -8.32 3.40
CA ILE A 109 -3.91 -7.53 2.36
C ILE A 109 -3.00 -6.55 1.60
N GLY A 110 -1.73 -6.45 1.98
CA GLY A 110 -0.84 -5.40 1.50
C GLY A 110 0.53 -5.90 1.05
N ASN A 111 0.89 -7.14 1.37
CA ASN A 111 2.14 -7.73 0.95
C ASN A 111 1.92 -8.85 -0.07
N ALA A 112 2.95 -9.09 -0.88
CA ALA A 112 2.96 -10.12 -1.89
C ALA A 112 4.37 -10.65 -2.15
N LYS A 113 4.44 -11.84 -2.76
CA LYS A 113 5.71 -12.40 -3.28
C LYS A 113 6.12 -11.65 -4.53
N THR A 114 7.40 -11.26 -4.57
CA THR A 114 8.11 -10.72 -5.73
C THR A 114 9.37 -11.53 -5.97
N ILE A 115 10.05 -11.29 -7.08
CA ILE A 115 11.34 -11.94 -7.38
C ILE A 115 12.40 -11.69 -6.29
N ARG A 116 12.33 -10.54 -5.60
CA ARG A 116 13.34 -10.11 -4.62
C ARG A 116 12.99 -10.40 -3.17
N ASN A 117 11.71 -10.58 -2.87
CA ASN A 117 11.22 -10.71 -1.50
C ASN A 117 9.87 -11.42 -1.50
N ASP A 118 9.80 -12.50 -0.71
CA ASP A 118 8.61 -13.33 -0.56
C ASP A 118 7.46 -12.64 0.19
N ASN A 119 7.78 -11.62 0.99
CA ASN A 119 6.83 -10.80 1.75
C ASN A 119 7.09 -9.30 1.47
N SER A 120 7.05 -8.92 0.20
CA SER A 120 7.27 -7.53 -0.23
C SER A 120 6.06 -6.67 0.10
N SER A 121 6.27 -5.61 0.89
CA SER A 121 5.23 -4.60 1.15
C SER A 121 4.84 -3.91 -0.15
N ARG A 122 3.57 -4.06 -0.54
CA ARG A 122 2.96 -3.43 -1.72
C ARG A 122 2.04 -2.27 -1.35
N PHE A 123 2.42 -1.56 -0.29
CA PHE A 123 1.94 -0.22 0.11
C PHE A 123 2.98 0.41 1.06
N GLY A 124 2.99 1.74 1.18
CA GLY A 124 3.74 2.45 2.21
C GLY A 124 2.91 2.62 3.47
N LYS A 125 3.53 2.51 4.64
CA LYS A 125 2.88 2.55 5.95
C LYS A 125 3.57 3.55 6.87
N TYR A 126 2.80 4.49 7.40
CA TYR A 126 3.21 5.37 8.48
C TYR A 126 2.35 5.09 9.70
N ILE A 127 2.96 4.70 10.82
CA ILE A 127 2.26 4.47 12.08
C ILE A 127 2.70 5.56 13.04
N GLN A 128 1.76 6.39 13.44
CA GLN A 128 1.93 7.36 14.52
C GLN A 128 1.51 6.71 15.82
N ILE A 129 2.40 6.69 16.82
CA ILE A 129 2.08 6.25 18.18
C ILE A 129 1.97 7.51 19.05
N ASP A 130 0.78 7.74 19.61
CA ASP A 130 0.50 8.88 20.48
C ASP A 130 0.81 8.52 21.93
N PHE A 131 1.49 9.43 22.64
CA PHE A 131 1.84 9.28 24.04
C PHE A 131 1.08 10.31 24.91
N ASN A 132 0.68 9.90 26.10
CA ASN A 132 0.12 10.80 27.12
C ASN A 132 1.23 11.53 27.91
N ASP A 133 0.85 12.41 28.84
CA ASP A 133 1.82 13.18 29.65
C ASP A 133 2.66 12.32 30.61
N HIS A 134 2.26 11.07 30.83
CA HIS A 134 3.02 10.08 31.59
C HIS A 134 3.82 9.13 30.68
N PHE A 135 3.93 9.46 29.39
CA PHE A 135 4.63 8.69 28.37
C PHE A 135 4.14 7.25 28.20
N GLY A 136 2.89 6.98 28.60
CA GLY A 136 2.16 5.76 28.23
C GLY A 136 1.51 5.94 26.85
N ILE A 137 1.31 4.83 26.12
CA ILE A 137 0.65 4.89 24.80
C ILE A 137 -0.83 5.24 24.99
N ALA A 138 -1.23 6.35 24.40
CA ALA A 138 -2.60 6.87 24.43
C ALA A 138 -3.42 6.44 23.21
N GLY A 139 -2.76 6.19 22.08
CA GLY A 139 -3.37 6.04 20.78
C GLY A 139 -2.38 5.56 19.73
N ALA A 140 -2.88 5.07 18.61
CA ALA A 140 -2.09 5.02 17.38
C ALA A 140 -2.96 5.35 16.16
N GLU A 141 -2.35 5.91 15.13
CA GLU A 141 -2.96 6.18 13.84
C GLU A 141 -2.07 5.63 12.72
N MET A 142 -2.64 4.83 11.83
CA MET A 142 -1.99 4.31 10.64
C MET A 142 -2.44 5.08 9.40
N ARG A 143 -1.46 5.53 8.62
CA ARG A 143 -1.66 6.08 7.27
C ARG A 143 -0.98 5.20 6.25
N THR A 144 -1.65 4.98 5.12
CA THR A 144 -1.17 4.13 4.03
C THR A 144 -1.02 4.93 2.74
N TYR A 145 -0.01 4.59 1.96
CA TYR A 145 0.36 5.31 0.74
C TYR A 145 0.55 4.34 -0.42
N LEU A 146 0.13 4.76 -1.63
CA LEU A 146 0.45 4.09 -2.90
C LEU A 146 0.24 2.57 -2.91
N LEU A 147 -0.93 2.07 -2.50
CA LEU A 147 -1.26 0.64 -2.67
C LEU A 147 -1.12 0.26 -4.15
N GLU A 148 -0.37 -0.81 -4.46
CA GLU A 148 -0.17 -1.30 -5.83
C GLU A 148 -1.43 -2.02 -6.33
N LYS A 149 -2.44 -1.26 -6.76
CA LYS A 149 -3.74 -1.81 -7.18
C LYS A 149 -3.61 -2.77 -8.36
N SER A 150 -2.68 -2.53 -9.29
CA SER A 150 -2.49 -3.36 -10.49
C SER A 150 -2.13 -4.82 -10.16
N ARG A 151 -1.48 -5.07 -9.01
CA ARG A 151 -1.16 -6.43 -8.55
C ARG A 151 -2.39 -7.32 -8.39
N VAL A 152 -3.56 -6.74 -8.12
CA VAL A 152 -4.79 -7.53 -7.93
C VAL A 152 -5.20 -8.24 -9.21
N VAL A 153 -4.91 -7.66 -10.38
CA VAL A 153 -5.41 -8.16 -11.67
C VAL A 153 -4.31 -8.73 -12.57
N PHE A 154 -3.04 -8.42 -12.26
CA PHE A 154 -1.88 -8.87 -13.02
C PHE A 154 -0.69 -9.16 -12.09
N GLN A 155 0.07 -10.22 -12.40
CA GLN A 155 1.35 -10.52 -11.76
C GLN A 155 2.33 -11.00 -12.83
N ALA A 156 3.61 -10.64 -12.68
CA ALA A 156 4.67 -11.18 -13.51
C ALA A 156 4.96 -12.65 -13.15
N GLU A 157 5.70 -13.34 -14.02
CA GLU A 157 6.15 -14.71 -13.77
C GLU A 157 6.95 -14.78 -12.46
N ASN A 158 6.72 -15.84 -11.67
CA ASN A 158 7.29 -16.07 -10.34
C ASN A 158 6.84 -15.10 -9.24
N GLU A 159 5.85 -14.25 -9.49
CA GLU A 159 5.23 -13.39 -8.48
C GLU A 159 3.86 -13.92 -8.01
N ARG A 160 3.44 -13.45 -6.82
CA ARG A 160 2.09 -13.69 -6.29
C ARG A 160 1.24 -12.43 -6.34
N ASN A 161 -0.07 -12.65 -6.30
CA ASN A 161 -1.02 -11.64 -5.85
C ASN A 161 -0.85 -11.42 -4.32
N TYR A 162 -1.68 -10.59 -3.70
CA TYR A 162 -1.67 -10.38 -2.25
C TYR A 162 -1.91 -11.68 -1.47
N HIS A 163 -1.21 -11.82 -0.34
CA HIS A 163 -1.21 -13.05 0.47
C HIS A 163 -2.62 -13.52 0.87
N ILE A 164 -3.53 -12.59 1.17
CA ILE A 164 -4.91 -12.89 1.57
C ILE A 164 -5.63 -13.82 0.58
N PHE A 165 -5.36 -13.72 -0.73
CA PHE A 165 -6.00 -14.58 -1.71
C PHE A 165 -5.54 -16.04 -1.62
N TYR A 166 -4.26 -16.27 -1.31
CA TYR A 166 -3.70 -17.61 -1.11
C TYR A 166 -4.14 -18.18 0.23
N GLN A 167 -4.15 -17.34 1.28
CA GLN A 167 -4.65 -17.67 2.61
C GLN A 167 -6.11 -18.18 2.59
N ILE A 168 -7.02 -17.48 1.88
CA ILE A 168 -8.42 -17.92 1.78
C ILE A 168 -8.59 -19.17 0.90
N CYS A 169 -7.78 -19.33 -0.16
CA CYS A 169 -7.82 -20.53 -1.01
C CYS A 169 -7.30 -21.78 -0.27
N ALA A 170 -6.22 -21.63 0.51
CA ALA A 170 -5.67 -22.69 1.36
C ALA A 170 -6.63 -23.05 2.50
N SER A 171 -7.34 -22.06 3.04
CA SER A 171 -8.27 -22.22 4.17
C SER A 171 -9.73 -22.45 3.76
N ARG A 172 -9.98 -22.89 2.52
CA ARG A 172 -11.34 -23.07 1.96
C ARG A 172 -12.27 -24.00 2.77
N SER A 173 -11.72 -24.87 3.63
CA SER A 173 -12.49 -25.75 4.52
C SER A 173 -12.89 -25.09 5.85
N HIS A 174 -12.34 -23.92 6.17
CA HIS A 174 -12.62 -23.19 7.41
C HIS A 174 -14.10 -22.77 7.48
N ALA A 175 -14.67 -22.74 8.69
CA ALA A 175 -16.09 -22.47 8.91
C ALA A 175 -16.57 -21.12 8.35
N LEU A 176 -15.68 -20.11 8.30
CA LEU A 176 -15.99 -18.79 7.72
C LEU A 176 -15.97 -18.76 6.18
N LEU A 177 -15.35 -19.75 5.53
CA LEU A 177 -15.11 -19.78 4.08
C LEU A 177 -15.89 -20.89 3.36
N LYS A 178 -16.30 -21.94 4.08
CA LYS A 178 -16.96 -23.14 3.51
C LYS A 178 -18.15 -22.80 2.61
N ASP A 179 -18.97 -21.82 3.00
CA ASP A 179 -20.17 -21.43 2.25
C ASP A 179 -19.85 -20.68 0.95
N LEU A 180 -18.65 -20.11 0.83
CA LEU A 180 -18.20 -19.37 -0.35
C LEU A 180 -17.81 -20.29 -1.51
N LYS A 181 -17.63 -21.61 -1.24
CA LYS A 181 -17.22 -22.62 -2.22
C LYS A 181 -15.96 -22.23 -2.99
N LEU A 182 -14.93 -21.79 -2.25
CA LEU A 182 -13.64 -21.44 -2.83
C LEU A 182 -12.91 -22.68 -3.38
N GLY A 183 -12.27 -22.50 -4.54
CA GLY A 183 -11.40 -23.49 -5.18
C GLY A 183 -9.95 -23.37 -4.73
N ASP A 184 -9.07 -24.02 -5.49
CA ASP A 184 -7.63 -23.84 -5.35
C ASP A 184 -7.18 -22.50 -5.95
N TRP A 185 -6.01 -21.98 -5.56
CA TRP A 185 -5.47 -20.76 -6.17
C TRP A 185 -5.28 -20.90 -7.68
N ARG A 186 -5.10 -22.13 -8.19
CA ARG A 186 -5.02 -22.43 -9.63
C ARG A 186 -6.36 -22.25 -10.36
N SER A 187 -7.47 -22.22 -9.64
CA SER A 187 -8.82 -22.09 -10.21
C SER A 187 -9.18 -20.64 -10.57
N TYR A 188 -8.37 -19.66 -10.18
CA TYR A 188 -8.66 -18.25 -10.39
C TYR A 188 -7.59 -17.57 -11.23
N PHE A 189 -8.03 -16.88 -12.29
CA PHE A 189 -7.15 -16.14 -13.19
C PHE A 189 -6.21 -15.19 -12.43
N TYR A 190 -6.74 -14.44 -11.47
CA TYR A 190 -5.95 -13.45 -10.72
C TYR A 190 -4.93 -14.02 -9.73
N THR A 191 -4.89 -15.33 -9.49
CA THR A 191 -3.87 -15.96 -8.63
C THR A 191 -2.98 -16.94 -9.36
N CYS A 192 -3.38 -17.40 -10.55
CA CYS A 192 -2.63 -18.39 -11.32
C CYS A 192 -1.66 -17.80 -12.35
N GLN A 193 -1.85 -16.55 -12.78
CA GLN A 193 -1.06 -15.94 -13.87
C GLN A 193 0.44 -15.84 -13.60
N GLY A 194 0.85 -15.58 -12.35
CA GLY A 194 2.27 -15.53 -11.97
C GLY A 194 2.93 -16.91 -11.84
N ASN A 195 2.19 -18.00 -12.03
CA ASN A 195 2.66 -19.39 -11.96
C ASN A 195 3.44 -19.74 -10.67
N SER A 196 3.11 -19.10 -9.55
CA SER A 196 3.85 -19.26 -8.30
C SER A 196 2.94 -19.20 -7.08
N GLY A 197 2.03 -20.15 -6.90
CA GLY A 197 1.08 -20.08 -5.77
C GLY A 197 1.62 -20.51 -4.41
N GLU A 198 2.76 -21.18 -4.35
CA GLU A 198 3.38 -21.70 -3.12
C GLU A 198 4.71 -20.98 -2.82
N ILE A 199 5.02 -20.83 -1.53
CA ILE A 199 6.32 -20.36 -1.02
C ILE A 199 6.80 -21.40 -0.03
N GLU A 200 8.00 -21.96 -0.23
CA GLU A 200 8.49 -23.13 0.52
C GLU A 200 8.47 -22.95 2.04
N THR A 201 8.66 -21.73 2.52
CA THR A 201 8.77 -21.39 3.95
C THR A 201 7.47 -20.89 4.58
N VAL A 202 6.38 -20.79 3.81
CA VAL A 202 5.13 -20.16 4.24
C VAL A 202 3.99 -21.17 4.25
N ASP A 203 3.24 -21.18 5.36
CA ASP A 203 1.98 -21.90 5.48
C ASP A 203 0.82 -20.89 5.41
N ASP A 204 0.24 -20.74 4.21
CA ASP A 204 -0.87 -19.81 3.98
C ASP A 204 -2.12 -20.16 4.83
N GLN A 205 -2.29 -21.41 5.27
CA GLN A 205 -3.39 -21.79 6.16
C GLN A 205 -3.13 -21.32 7.60
N ASN A 206 -1.92 -21.49 8.10
CA ASN A 206 -1.54 -20.98 9.41
C ASN A 206 -1.56 -19.44 9.44
N ASP A 207 -1.08 -18.79 8.38
CA ASP A 207 -1.10 -17.33 8.26
C ASP A 207 -2.54 -16.79 8.23
N PHE A 208 -3.47 -17.50 7.58
CA PHE A 208 -4.89 -17.16 7.64
C PHE A 208 -5.43 -17.16 9.07
N LEU A 209 -5.07 -18.18 9.88
CA LEU A 209 -5.49 -18.25 11.28
C LEU A 209 -4.90 -17.09 12.11
N GLN A 210 -3.65 -16.69 11.82
CA GLN A 210 -3.05 -15.51 12.45
C GLN A 210 -3.78 -14.23 12.05
N THR A 211 -4.16 -14.07 10.78
CA THR A 211 -4.97 -12.93 10.32
C THR A 211 -6.32 -12.88 11.04
N LEU A 212 -7.02 -14.00 11.19
CA LEU A 212 -8.27 -14.06 11.96
C LEU A 212 -8.08 -13.68 13.43
N ALA A 213 -7.06 -14.25 14.08
CA ALA A 213 -6.74 -13.92 15.46
C ALA A 213 -6.43 -12.43 15.65
N SER A 214 -5.73 -11.80 14.71
CA SER A 214 -5.51 -10.36 14.70
C SER A 214 -6.79 -9.55 14.51
N LEU A 215 -7.69 -9.98 13.61
CA LEU A 215 -8.99 -9.33 13.41
C LEU A 215 -9.85 -9.38 14.70
N ASP A 216 -9.84 -10.53 15.39
CA ASP A 216 -10.51 -10.71 16.68
C ASP A 216 -9.91 -9.78 17.76
N LEU A 217 -8.58 -9.64 17.82
CA LEU A 217 -7.90 -8.76 18.76
C LEU A 217 -8.24 -7.29 18.54
N LEU A 218 -8.45 -6.90 17.28
CA LEU A 218 -8.95 -5.57 16.90
C LEU A 218 -10.47 -5.42 17.01
N ARG A 219 -11.16 -6.40 17.62
CA ARG A 219 -12.61 -6.40 17.88
C ARG A 219 -13.46 -6.30 16.62
N ILE A 220 -12.96 -6.81 15.49
CA ILE A 220 -13.73 -6.90 14.26
C ILE A 220 -14.62 -8.15 14.38
N SER A 221 -15.95 -7.94 14.41
CA SER A 221 -16.91 -9.03 14.62
C SER A 221 -16.81 -10.12 13.56
N THR A 222 -17.14 -11.37 13.93
CA THR A 222 -17.12 -12.52 13.02
C THR A 222 -17.98 -12.30 11.77
N ASP A 223 -19.12 -11.63 11.87
CA ASP A 223 -19.97 -11.32 10.70
C ASP A 223 -19.28 -10.34 9.76
N THR A 224 -18.58 -9.35 10.32
CA THR A 224 -17.76 -8.43 9.53
C THR A 224 -16.57 -9.14 8.87
N GLN A 225 -15.92 -10.08 9.58
CA GLN A 225 -14.86 -10.90 9.00
C GLN A 225 -15.39 -11.72 7.82
N LYS A 226 -16.53 -12.40 7.96
CA LYS A 226 -17.19 -13.13 6.86
C LYS A 226 -17.46 -12.22 5.67
N SER A 227 -17.97 -11.01 5.91
CA SER A 227 -18.20 -10.02 4.85
C SER A 227 -16.92 -9.63 4.10
N ILE A 228 -15.82 -9.39 4.80
CA ILE A 228 -14.52 -9.07 4.18
C ILE A 228 -14.02 -10.24 3.32
N LEU A 229 -14.08 -11.46 3.86
CA LEU A 229 -13.65 -12.67 3.16
C LEU A 229 -14.49 -12.94 1.91
N ARG A 230 -15.81 -12.70 2.00
CA ARG A 230 -16.76 -12.77 0.89
C ARG A 230 -16.41 -11.76 -0.22
N LEU A 231 -16.01 -10.54 0.14
CA LEU A 231 -15.57 -9.54 -0.83
C LEU A 231 -14.31 -10.00 -1.56
N PHE A 232 -13.28 -10.50 -0.85
CA PHE A 232 -12.07 -11.03 -1.49
C PHE A 232 -12.36 -12.23 -2.41
N ALA A 233 -13.23 -13.16 -1.98
CA ALA A 233 -13.68 -14.28 -2.82
C ALA A 233 -14.37 -13.80 -4.11
N GLY A 234 -15.21 -12.76 -4.02
CA GLY A 234 -15.85 -12.14 -5.17
C GLY A 234 -14.86 -11.54 -6.18
N LEU A 235 -13.76 -10.93 -5.71
CA LEU A 235 -12.71 -10.39 -6.59
C LEU A 235 -12.03 -11.49 -7.41
N LEU A 236 -11.81 -12.67 -6.83
CA LEU A 236 -11.27 -13.82 -7.55
C LEU A 236 -12.22 -14.31 -8.66
N LEU A 237 -13.53 -14.34 -8.37
CA LEU A 237 -14.54 -14.75 -9.36
C LEU A 237 -14.66 -13.75 -10.51
N PHE A 238 -14.51 -12.44 -10.27
CA PHE A 238 -14.46 -11.46 -11.35
C PHE A 238 -13.41 -11.84 -12.39
N GLY A 239 -12.21 -12.21 -11.98
CA GLY A 239 -11.12 -12.58 -12.91
C GLY A 239 -11.44 -13.77 -13.81
N ASN A 240 -12.39 -14.62 -13.42
CA ASN A 240 -12.82 -15.78 -14.19
C ASN A 240 -13.92 -15.46 -15.22
N ILE A 241 -14.46 -14.23 -15.24
CA ILE A 241 -15.38 -13.80 -16.29
C ILE A 241 -14.61 -13.68 -17.61
N ARG A 242 -15.03 -14.46 -18.60
CA ARG A 242 -14.48 -14.47 -19.95
C ARG A 242 -15.40 -13.71 -20.91
N PHE A 243 -14.76 -13.05 -21.86
CA PHE A 243 -15.43 -12.29 -22.92
C PHE A 243 -15.09 -12.94 -24.27
N ALA A 244 -16.04 -12.89 -25.20
CA ALA A 244 -15.89 -13.40 -26.54
C ALA A 244 -16.27 -12.32 -27.55
N ASP A 245 -15.55 -12.29 -28.68
CA ASP A 245 -15.88 -11.36 -29.76
C ASP A 245 -17.21 -11.72 -30.42
N ARG A 246 -17.96 -10.70 -30.80
CA ARG A 246 -19.12 -10.74 -31.68
C ARG A 246 -18.74 -10.06 -32.99
N SER A 247 -19.50 -10.34 -34.05
CA SER A 247 -19.45 -9.57 -35.32
C SER A 247 -19.51 -8.06 -35.06
N ASN A 248 -18.74 -7.28 -35.83
CA ASN A 248 -18.64 -5.80 -35.75
C ASN A 248 -18.01 -5.24 -34.46
N GLU A 249 -16.90 -5.82 -33.99
CA GLU A 249 -16.09 -5.30 -32.87
C GLU A 249 -16.83 -5.15 -31.53
N CYS A 250 -17.99 -5.80 -31.40
CA CYS A 250 -18.78 -5.81 -30.17
C CYS A 250 -18.38 -7.03 -29.32
N THR A 251 -18.32 -6.90 -28.00
CA THR A 251 -18.05 -8.03 -27.11
C THR A 251 -19.33 -8.62 -26.52
N LYS A 252 -19.28 -9.90 -26.15
CA LYS A 252 -20.29 -10.58 -25.32
C LYS A 252 -19.60 -11.32 -24.18
N ILE A 253 -20.32 -11.58 -23.11
CA ILE A 253 -19.84 -12.47 -22.05
C ILE A 253 -19.92 -13.91 -22.57
N ASP A 254 -18.88 -14.71 -22.32
CA ASP A 254 -18.86 -16.12 -22.69
C ASP A 254 -19.86 -16.91 -21.82
N GLN A 255 -20.56 -17.86 -22.44
CA GLN A 255 -21.51 -18.74 -21.75
C GLN A 255 -20.84 -19.54 -20.62
N SER A 256 -19.55 -19.84 -20.75
CA SER A 256 -18.76 -20.49 -19.68
C SER A 256 -18.72 -19.67 -18.39
N SER A 257 -19.02 -18.37 -18.44
CA SER A 257 -19.00 -17.47 -17.28
C SER A 257 -20.32 -17.41 -16.53
N SER A 258 -21.38 -18.08 -17.01
CA SER A 258 -22.73 -18.00 -16.42
C SER A 258 -22.72 -18.40 -14.94
N ASP A 259 -22.17 -19.56 -14.60
CA ASP A 259 -22.11 -20.04 -13.21
C ASP A 259 -21.28 -19.11 -12.31
N THR A 260 -20.16 -18.60 -12.84
CA THR A 260 -19.30 -17.62 -12.15
C THR A 260 -20.06 -16.34 -11.84
N ILE A 261 -20.82 -15.84 -12.81
CA ILE A 261 -21.60 -14.61 -12.66
C ILE A 261 -22.74 -14.81 -11.67
N SER A 262 -23.50 -15.91 -11.76
CA SER A 262 -24.57 -16.18 -10.81
C SER A 262 -24.02 -16.38 -9.40
N GLN A 263 -22.89 -17.08 -9.22
CA GLN A 263 -22.21 -17.18 -7.92
C GLN A 263 -21.78 -15.81 -7.39
N LEU A 264 -21.22 -14.96 -8.25
CA LEU A 264 -20.80 -13.61 -7.88
C LEU A 264 -21.99 -12.74 -7.46
N CYS A 265 -23.06 -12.73 -8.26
CA CYS A 265 -24.24 -11.91 -8.04
C CYS A 265 -25.07 -12.39 -6.86
N GLU A 266 -25.31 -13.70 -6.70
CA GLU A 266 -26.15 -14.23 -5.62
C GLU A 266 -25.38 -14.42 -4.31
N LYS A 267 -24.15 -14.94 -4.40
CA LYS A 267 -23.40 -15.40 -3.22
C LYS A 267 -22.26 -14.52 -2.81
N MET A 268 -21.74 -13.60 -3.62
CA MET A 268 -20.64 -12.72 -3.20
C MET A 268 -21.10 -11.29 -2.94
N TYR A 269 -21.85 -10.70 -3.86
CA TYR A 269 -22.20 -9.28 -3.80
C TYR A 269 -23.70 -8.99 -3.70
N GLU A 270 -24.59 -9.96 -3.87
CA GLU A 270 -26.05 -9.74 -3.81
C GLU A 270 -26.50 -8.56 -4.69
N ILE A 271 -26.06 -8.57 -5.95
CA ILE A 271 -26.31 -7.54 -6.97
C ILE A 271 -27.14 -8.09 -8.12
N ASN A 272 -27.71 -7.19 -8.93
CA ASN A 272 -28.49 -7.58 -10.11
C ASN A 272 -27.56 -8.12 -11.22
N GLU A 273 -27.80 -9.36 -11.62
CA GLU A 273 -27.02 -10.04 -12.65
C GLU A 273 -27.12 -9.37 -14.02
N ASN A 274 -28.32 -8.94 -14.43
CA ASN A 274 -28.53 -8.31 -15.73
C ASN A 274 -27.81 -6.97 -15.83
N ASP A 275 -27.87 -6.16 -14.77
CA ASP A 275 -27.18 -4.87 -14.73
C ASP A 275 -25.66 -5.07 -14.77
N LEU A 276 -25.13 -6.03 -14.01
CA LEU A 276 -23.70 -6.34 -14.04
C LEU A 276 -23.26 -6.75 -15.45
N CYS A 277 -23.95 -7.71 -16.06
CA CYS A 277 -23.62 -8.21 -17.39
C CYS A 277 -23.66 -7.10 -18.44
N MET A 278 -24.69 -6.25 -18.40
CA MET A 278 -24.86 -5.14 -19.32
C MET A 278 -23.72 -4.13 -19.19
N TRP A 279 -23.40 -3.68 -17.97
CA TRP A 279 -22.42 -2.60 -17.76
C TRP A 279 -20.97 -3.05 -17.89
N LEU A 280 -20.70 -4.36 -17.84
CA LEU A 280 -19.39 -4.92 -18.20
C LEU A 280 -19.07 -4.77 -19.69
N ILE A 281 -20.08 -4.80 -20.57
CA ILE A 281 -19.88 -4.84 -22.04
C ILE A 281 -20.40 -3.60 -22.78
N VAL A 282 -21.03 -2.65 -22.08
CA VAL A 282 -21.60 -1.41 -22.65
C VAL A 282 -21.08 -0.20 -21.90
N ARG A 283 -20.69 0.87 -22.61
CA ARG A 283 -20.50 2.21 -22.03
C ARG A 283 -21.67 3.12 -22.37
N GLU A 284 -21.96 4.02 -21.45
CA GLU A 284 -22.91 5.11 -21.65
C GLU A 284 -22.14 6.41 -21.90
N ILE A 285 -22.52 7.15 -22.94
CA ILE A 285 -21.94 8.43 -23.32
C ILE A 285 -23.05 9.47 -23.19
N ILE A 286 -22.85 10.46 -22.32
CA ILE A 286 -23.77 11.58 -22.14
C ILE A 286 -23.20 12.78 -22.89
N ALA A 287 -23.90 13.23 -23.93
CA ALA A 287 -23.53 14.40 -24.71
C ALA A 287 -24.77 15.26 -24.98
N GLY A 288 -24.71 16.55 -24.65
CA GLY A 288 -25.82 17.48 -24.91
C GLY A 288 -27.13 17.17 -24.17
N GLY A 289 -27.10 16.38 -23.09
CA GLY A 289 -28.29 15.93 -22.36
C GLY A 289 -28.91 14.62 -22.86
N GLU A 290 -28.41 14.07 -23.97
CA GLU A 290 -28.80 12.75 -24.48
C GLU A 290 -27.84 11.66 -23.99
N SER A 291 -28.38 10.48 -23.69
CA SER A 291 -27.59 9.31 -23.30
C SER A 291 -27.59 8.27 -24.43
N VAL A 292 -26.39 7.96 -24.93
CA VAL A 292 -26.19 6.93 -25.97
C VAL A 292 -25.37 5.78 -25.40
N ARG A 293 -25.84 4.55 -25.64
CA ARG A 293 -25.15 3.32 -25.23
C ARG A 293 -24.35 2.76 -26.40
N LYS A 294 -23.05 2.53 -26.17
CA LYS A 294 -22.15 1.95 -27.17
C LYS A 294 -21.55 0.64 -26.62
N PRO A 295 -21.55 -0.46 -27.39
CA PRO A 295 -20.85 -1.69 -27.01
C PRO A 295 -19.34 -1.45 -26.90
N LEU A 296 -18.68 -2.28 -26.11
CA LEU A 296 -17.23 -2.31 -25.98
C LEU A 296 -16.61 -3.36 -26.90
N THR A 297 -15.33 -3.16 -27.19
CA THR A 297 -14.47 -4.25 -27.65
C THR A 297 -14.15 -5.20 -26.49
N THR A 298 -13.66 -6.40 -26.81
CA THR A 298 -13.26 -7.39 -25.79
C THR A 298 -12.13 -6.88 -24.90
N ALA A 299 -11.14 -6.18 -25.48
CA ALA A 299 -10.06 -5.56 -24.70
C ALA A 299 -10.60 -4.53 -23.69
N GLU A 300 -11.52 -3.67 -24.13
CA GLU A 300 -12.13 -2.65 -23.26
C GLU A 300 -13.00 -3.26 -22.15
N ALA A 301 -13.65 -4.40 -22.40
CA ALA A 301 -14.42 -5.11 -21.38
C ALA A 301 -13.51 -5.76 -20.32
N ILE A 302 -12.38 -6.33 -20.72
CA ILE A 302 -11.35 -6.85 -19.80
C ILE A 302 -10.80 -5.71 -18.94
N GLU A 303 -10.37 -4.60 -19.55
CA GLU A 303 -9.88 -3.43 -18.83
C GLU A 303 -10.92 -2.88 -17.85
N ARG A 304 -12.20 -2.89 -18.25
CA ARG A 304 -13.31 -2.44 -17.40
C ARG A 304 -13.53 -3.33 -16.19
N ARG A 305 -13.55 -4.65 -16.38
CA ARG A 305 -13.62 -5.63 -15.30
C ARG A 305 -12.46 -5.44 -14.33
N ASP A 306 -11.25 -5.32 -14.86
CA ASP A 306 -10.04 -5.18 -14.06
C ASP A 306 -10.01 -3.84 -13.32
N ALA A 307 -10.48 -2.75 -13.94
CA ALA A 307 -10.65 -1.47 -13.27
C ALA A 307 -11.61 -1.58 -12.06
N LEU A 308 -12.75 -2.24 -12.23
CA LEU A 308 -13.70 -2.48 -11.14
C LEU A 308 -13.05 -3.23 -9.97
N VAL A 309 -12.34 -4.32 -10.26
CA VAL A 309 -11.66 -5.15 -9.26
C VAL A 309 -10.61 -4.35 -8.48
N LYS A 310 -9.78 -3.55 -9.18
CA LYS A 310 -8.77 -2.68 -8.55
C LYS A 310 -9.39 -1.71 -7.54
N ILE A 311 -10.55 -1.15 -7.85
CA ILE A 311 -11.25 -0.19 -6.97
C ILE A 311 -11.87 -0.90 -5.78
N LEU A 312 -12.54 -2.02 -6.01
CA LEU A 312 -13.15 -2.80 -4.93
C LEU A 312 -12.09 -3.28 -3.94
N TYR A 313 -10.92 -3.71 -4.43
CA TYR A 313 -9.78 -4.04 -3.58
C TYR A 313 -9.27 -2.82 -2.81
N ALA A 314 -9.02 -1.70 -3.49
CA ALA A 314 -8.53 -0.48 -2.84
C ALA A 314 -9.51 0.09 -1.79
N ALA A 315 -10.81 0.00 -2.06
CA ALA A 315 -11.87 0.38 -1.13
C ALA A 315 -11.90 -0.55 0.09
N THR A 316 -11.83 -1.86 -0.13
CA THR A 316 -11.76 -2.86 0.95
C THR A 316 -10.52 -2.65 1.82
N PHE A 317 -9.34 -2.46 1.20
CA PHE A 317 -8.10 -2.12 1.89
C PHE A 317 -8.25 -0.85 2.74
N SER A 318 -8.74 0.24 2.15
CA SER A 318 -8.93 1.52 2.85
C SER A 318 -9.91 1.40 4.02
N TRP A 319 -10.96 0.60 3.85
CA TRP A 319 -11.93 0.32 4.89
C TRP A 319 -11.32 -0.51 6.03
N ILE A 320 -10.50 -1.51 5.73
CA ILE A 320 -9.78 -2.29 6.76
C ILE A 320 -8.84 -1.37 7.54
N VAL A 321 -8.07 -0.50 6.86
CA VAL A 321 -7.22 0.51 7.52
C VAL A 321 -8.04 1.41 8.44
N LYS A 322 -9.23 1.84 8.00
CA LYS A 322 -10.16 2.62 8.85
C LYS A 322 -10.58 1.83 10.09
N LYS A 323 -10.90 0.53 9.97
CA LYS A 323 -11.23 -0.32 11.11
C LYS A 323 -10.07 -0.55 12.07
N VAL A 324 -8.87 -0.75 11.53
CA VAL A 324 -7.63 -0.78 12.33
C VAL A 324 -7.50 0.52 13.12
N ASN A 325 -7.61 1.68 12.47
CA ASN A 325 -7.54 2.99 13.15
C ASN A 325 -8.65 3.21 14.18
N GLU A 326 -9.87 2.74 13.93
CA GLU A 326 -10.95 2.79 14.92
C GLU A 326 -10.60 1.98 16.18
N ALA A 327 -9.98 0.81 16.01
CA ALA A 327 -9.54 -0.05 17.12
C ALA A 327 -8.31 0.51 17.87
N LEU A 328 -7.41 1.20 17.16
CA LEU A 328 -6.24 1.87 17.73
C LEU A 328 -6.56 3.20 18.41
N GLY A 329 -7.59 3.93 17.95
CA GLY A 329 -7.98 5.25 18.47
C GLY A 329 -9.01 5.24 19.59
N GLU A 330 -9.49 4.07 20.03
CA GLU A 330 -10.63 3.93 20.96
C GLU A 330 -10.41 4.61 22.33
N GLN A 331 -9.17 4.63 22.82
CA GLN A 331 -8.77 5.29 24.09
C GLN A 331 -8.84 6.83 24.01
N LEU A 332 -8.62 7.41 22.82
CA LEU A 332 -8.64 8.86 22.60
C LEU A 332 -10.06 9.46 22.61
N LYS A 333 -11.10 8.67 22.31
CA LYS A 333 -12.49 9.14 22.30
C LYS A 333 -13.07 9.33 23.71
N ASN A 334 -12.56 8.58 24.69
CA ASN A 334 -13.05 8.61 26.07
C ASN A 334 -12.36 9.69 26.93
N ASN A 335 -11.16 10.14 26.54
CA ASN A 335 -10.42 11.19 27.23
C ASN A 335 -10.44 12.49 26.40
N LYS A 336 -11.53 13.27 26.52
CA LYS A 336 -11.65 14.64 25.97
C LYS A 336 -10.77 15.68 26.70
N SER A 337 -9.61 15.29 27.22
CA SER A 337 -8.67 16.25 27.79
C SER A 337 -7.87 16.90 26.66
N LYS A 338 -7.79 18.23 26.69
CA LYS A 338 -6.97 19.08 25.81
C LYS A 338 -5.46 18.91 26.09
N ASN A 339 -4.94 17.68 26.17
CA ASN A 339 -3.52 17.48 26.45
C ASN A 339 -2.72 17.52 25.15
N THR A 340 -1.55 18.15 25.22
CA THR A 340 -0.57 18.25 24.15
C THR A 340 -0.15 16.84 23.73
N LYS A 341 -0.77 16.32 22.65
CA LYS A 341 -0.42 15.02 22.09
C LYS A 341 1.01 15.08 21.60
N ARG A 342 1.88 14.22 22.15
CA ARG A 342 3.22 13.97 21.62
C ARG A 342 3.21 12.64 20.89
N PHE A 343 3.98 12.51 19.82
CA PHE A 343 3.99 11.28 19.05
C PHE A 343 5.38 10.84 18.56
N ILE A 344 5.50 9.53 18.31
CA ILE A 344 6.60 8.95 17.53
C ILE A 344 6.00 8.33 16.27
N GLY A 345 6.41 8.84 15.11
CA GLY A 345 6.03 8.31 13.82
C GLY A 345 7.03 7.26 13.33
N VAL A 346 6.56 6.09 12.91
CA VAL A 346 7.40 5.05 12.29
C VAL A 346 7.00 4.93 10.83
N LEU A 347 7.93 5.25 9.92
CA LEU A 347 7.71 5.17 8.48
C LEU A 347 8.37 3.90 7.90
N ASP A 348 7.54 3.03 7.34
CA ASP A 348 7.90 1.83 6.57
C ASP A 348 7.33 1.96 5.16
N ILE A 349 8.14 2.48 4.23
CA ILE A 349 7.73 2.65 2.83
C ILE A 349 8.42 1.61 1.95
N TYR A 350 7.90 1.41 0.74
CA TYR A 350 8.59 0.72 -0.34
C TYR A 350 10.03 1.18 -0.51
N GLY A 351 10.90 0.21 -0.80
CA GLY A 351 12.25 0.54 -1.25
C GLY A 351 12.24 1.05 -2.69
N PHE A 352 13.35 1.64 -3.09
CA PHE A 352 13.64 1.92 -4.50
C PHE A 352 13.56 0.62 -5.33
N GLU A 353 12.94 0.67 -6.52
CA GLU A 353 12.72 -0.49 -7.39
C GLU A 353 13.18 -0.23 -8.83
N THR A 354 13.93 -1.19 -9.37
CA THR A 354 14.31 -1.25 -10.79
C THR A 354 14.11 -2.68 -11.28
N LEU A 355 13.08 -2.90 -12.08
CA LEU A 355 12.71 -4.18 -12.69
C LEU A 355 13.17 -4.22 -14.16
N GLU A 356 13.01 -5.38 -14.80
CA GLU A 356 13.24 -5.53 -16.26
C GLU A 356 12.31 -4.62 -17.07
N VAL A 357 11.04 -4.51 -16.65
CA VAL A 357 10.05 -3.60 -17.23
C VAL A 357 9.47 -2.74 -16.11
N ASN A 358 9.83 -1.46 -16.06
CA ASN A 358 9.28 -0.49 -15.12
C ASN A 358 8.13 0.27 -15.77
N SER A 359 7.04 0.48 -15.03
CA SER A 359 5.88 1.23 -15.49
C SER A 359 5.55 2.38 -14.53
N PHE A 360 4.33 2.91 -14.60
CA PHE A 360 3.85 4.02 -13.79
C PHE A 360 3.98 3.78 -12.28
N GLU A 361 3.78 2.53 -11.84
CA GLU A 361 3.89 2.15 -10.42
C GLU A 361 5.32 2.36 -9.90
N GLN A 362 6.34 1.85 -10.60
CA GLN A 362 7.74 2.06 -10.24
C GLN A 362 8.11 3.54 -10.31
N PHE A 363 7.57 4.30 -11.28
CA PHE A 363 7.79 5.74 -11.35
C PHE A 363 7.30 6.45 -10.08
N CYS A 364 6.09 6.14 -9.58
CA CYS A 364 5.57 6.69 -8.33
C CYS A 364 6.39 6.25 -7.10
N ILE A 365 6.80 4.98 -7.03
CA ILE A 365 7.62 4.44 -5.92
C ILE A 365 8.98 5.14 -5.87
N ASN A 366 9.66 5.25 -7.01
CA ASN A 366 10.99 5.86 -7.09
C ASN A 366 10.93 7.37 -6.84
N TYR A 367 9.87 8.05 -7.29
CA TYR A 367 9.62 9.45 -6.94
C TYR A 367 9.41 9.65 -5.43
N ALA A 368 8.65 8.79 -4.76
CA ALA A 368 8.52 8.86 -3.30
C ALA A 368 9.87 8.64 -2.58
N ASN A 369 10.71 7.73 -3.10
CA ASN A 369 12.06 7.52 -2.58
C ASN A 369 12.98 8.73 -2.80
N GLU A 370 12.87 9.44 -3.94
CA GLU A 370 13.57 10.72 -4.14
C GLU A 370 13.21 11.75 -3.07
N LYS A 371 11.90 11.90 -2.75
CA LYS A 371 11.44 12.80 -1.70
C LYS A 371 12.01 12.44 -0.32
N LEU A 372 12.04 11.15 0.02
CA LEU A 372 12.61 10.69 1.28
C LEU A 372 14.11 10.89 1.34
N GLN A 373 14.82 10.64 0.24
CA GLN A 373 16.25 10.90 0.13
C GLN A 373 16.54 12.39 0.30
N GLN A 374 15.71 13.28 -0.26
CA GLN A 374 15.90 14.72 -0.10
C GLN A 374 15.65 15.17 1.33
N GLN A 375 14.66 14.60 2.03
CA GLN A 375 14.46 14.87 3.44
C GLN A 375 15.68 14.44 4.28
N PHE A 376 16.27 13.28 3.97
CA PHE A 376 17.51 12.82 4.59
C PHE A 376 18.66 13.80 4.33
N CYS A 377 18.88 14.20 3.07
CA CYS A 377 19.94 15.14 2.72
C CYS A 377 19.76 16.51 3.39
N GLN A 378 18.52 17.00 3.48
CA GLN A 378 18.20 18.25 4.17
C GLN A 378 18.50 18.17 5.67
N HIS A 379 18.13 17.08 6.34
CA HIS A 379 18.28 16.97 7.78
C HIS A 379 19.72 16.66 8.21
N VAL A 380 20.37 15.70 7.56
CA VAL A 380 21.72 15.25 7.93
C VAL A 380 22.80 16.23 7.50
N PHE A 381 22.61 16.89 6.36
CA PHE A 381 23.61 17.82 5.84
C PHE A 381 23.13 19.26 6.00
N LYS A 382 22.09 19.71 5.30
CA LYS A 382 21.79 21.16 5.23
C LYS A 382 21.49 21.78 6.60
N LEU A 383 20.70 21.13 7.45
CA LEU A 383 20.35 21.64 8.77
C LEU A 383 21.55 21.60 9.72
N GLU A 384 22.27 20.47 9.79
CA GLU A 384 23.45 20.34 10.66
C GLU A 384 24.53 21.37 10.31
N GLN A 385 24.78 21.57 9.02
CA GLN A 385 25.74 22.57 8.52
C GLN A 385 25.30 24.00 8.89
N SER A 386 24.00 24.30 8.78
CA SER A 386 23.47 25.63 9.17
C SER A 386 23.52 25.88 10.67
N GLU A 387 23.45 24.83 11.49
CA GLU A 387 23.63 24.93 12.95
C GLU A 387 25.08 25.24 13.29
N TYR A 388 26.07 24.57 12.67
CA TYR A 388 27.48 24.91 12.87
C TYR A 388 27.81 26.34 12.43
N GLU A 389 27.26 26.80 11.30
CA GLU A 389 27.40 28.19 10.86
C GLU A 389 26.77 29.18 11.85
N ARG A 390 25.60 28.86 12.42
CA ARG A 390 24.90 29.72 13.38
C ARG A 390 25.61 29.80 14.73
N GLU A 391 26.18 28.69 15.20
CA GLU A 391 26.92 28.63 16.46
C GLU A 391 28.39 29.10 16.30
N GLU A 392 28.76 29.61 15.12
CA GLU A 392 30.11 30.12 14.79
C GLU A 392 31.22 29.08 15.07
N ILE A 393 30.93 27.80 14.83
CA ILE A 393 31.89 26.71 15.02
C ILE A 393 32.72 26.59 13.74
N ASP A 394 34.05 26.57 13.85
CA ASP A 394 34.92 26.27 12.72
C ASP A 394 34.73 24.83 12.25
N TRP A 395 34.18 24.64 11.04
CA TRP A 395 33.87 23.34 10.49
C TRP A 395 34.11 23.27 8.97
N ILE A 396 34.35 22.06 8.44
CA ILE A 396 34.62 21.84 7.01
C ILE A 396 33.32 21.47 6.31
N ARG A 397 32.94 22.26 5.31
CA ARG A 397 31.75 21.99 4.48
C ARG A 397 31.81 20.62 3.83
N ILE A 398 30.85 19.76 4.19
CA ILE A 398 30.72 18.43 3.61
C ILE A 398 29.89 18.56 2.33
N ASP A 399 30.48 18.24 1.19
CA ASP A 399 29.77 18.10 -0.07
C ASP A 399 28.92 16.83 -0.03
N PHE A 400 27.65 16.96 -0.45
CA PHE A 400 26.72 15.84 -0.58
C PHE A 400 25.97 15.94 -1.91
N TYR A 401 25.41 14.82 -2.33
CA TYR A 401 24.57 14.77 -3.52
C TYR A 401 23.18 15.34 -3.23
N ASP A 402 22.87 16.51 -3.80
CA ASP A 402 21.54 17.10 -3.75
C ASP A 402 20.69 16.56 -4.89
N ASN A 403 19.65 15.79 -4.56
CA ASN A 403 18.75 15.20 -5.52
C ASN A 403 17.56 16.10 -5.88
N GLN A 404 17.51 17.35 -5.40
CA GLN A 404 16.49 18.34 -5.79
C GLN A 404 16.31 18.48 -7.32
N PRO A 405 17.37 18.49 -8.17
CA PRO A 405 17.18 18.60 -9.61
C PRO A 405 16.45 17.41 -10.24
N CYS A 406 16.52 16.22 -9.63
CA CYS A 406 15.72 15.06 -10.03
C CYS A 406 14.24 15.25 -9.66
N ILE A 407 13.98 15.75 -8.46
CA ILE A 407 12.62 16.06 -7.98
C ILE A 407 11.98 17.14 -8.86
N ASP A 408 12.70 18.22 -9.18
CA ASP A 408 12.22 19.31 -10.03
C ASP A 408 11.90 18.83 -11.46
N LEU A 409 12.65 17.86 -12.00
CA LEU A 409 12.32 17.21 -13.27
C LEU A 409 10.95 16.51 -13.20
N ILE A 410 10.65 15.84 -12.08
CA ILE A 410 9.45 15.02 -11.91
C ILE A 410 8.21 15.88 -11.60
N GLU A 411 8.27 16.70 -10.54
CA GLU A 411 7.13 17.46 -10.00
C GLU A 411 7.16 18.97 -10.25
N GLY A 412 8.22 19.48 -10.90
CA GLY A 412 8.36 20.89 -11.22
C GLY A 412 7.21 21.44 -12.05
N ARG A 413 7.21 22.75 -12.28
CA ARG A 413 6.18 23.45 -13.04
C ARG A 413 6.79 24.17 -14.25
N PRO A 414 6.85 23.54 -15.44
CA PRO A 414 6.34 22.20 -15.79
C PRO A 414 7.37 21.06 -15.55
N GLY A 415 6.90 19.91 -15.09
CA GLY A 415 7.66 18.66 -14.92
C GLY A 415 6.99 17.47 -15.62
N ILE A 416 7.56 16.27 -15.50
CA ILE A 416 7.04 15.04 -16.14
C ILE A 416 5.56 14.79 -15.78
N ILE A 417 5.20 14.97 -14.51
CA ILE A 417 3.82 14.79 -14.02
C ILE A 417 2.86 15.79 -14.67
N ASP A 418 3.25 17.06 -14.77
CA ASP A 418 2.40 18.10 -15.38
C ASP A 418 2.11 17.78 -16.85
N TYR A 419 3.12 17.30 -17.58
CA TYR A 419 2.93 16.88 -18.96
C TYR A 419 2.03 15.65 -19.10
N LEU A 420 2.12 14.70 -18.16
CA LEU A 420 1.23 13.53 -18.12
C LEU A 420 -0.22 13.96 -17.87
N ASP A 421 -0.44 14.84 -16.88
CA ASP A 421 -1.76 15.37 -16.55
C ASP A 421 -2.39 16.16 -17.69
N GLU A 422 -1.59 16.95 -18.41
CA GLU A 422 -2.07 17.68 -19.58
C GLU A 422 -2.52 16.73 -20.69
N GLN A 423 -1.73 15.68 -20.97
CA GLN A 423 -2.08 14.66 -21.96
C GLN A 423 -3.30 13.84 -21.55
N CYS A 424 -3.50 13.61 -20.25
CA CYS A 424 -4.69 12.96 -19.74
C CYS A 424 -5.99 13.77 -19.98
N LYS A 425 -5.89 15.10 -20.10
CA LYS A 425 -7.05 15.98 -20.38
C LYS A 425 -7.40 16.04 -21.87
N MET A 426 -6.50 15.62 -22.76
CA MET A 426 -6.74 15.59 -24.20
C MET A 426 -7.69 14.43 -24.56
N GLY A 427 -8.75 14.71 -25.33
CA GLY A 427 -9.78 13.72 -25.67
C GLY A 427 -9.27 12.49 -26.42
N GLN A 428 -8.17 12.63 -27.18
CA GLN A 428 -7.51 11.55 -27.93
C GLN A 428 -6.03 11.39 -27.57
N GLY A 429 -5.59 11.90 -26.41
CA GLY A 429 -4.18 11.78 -26.01
C GLY A 429 -3.77 10.32 -25.80
N THR A 430 -2.64 9.92 -26.38
CA THR A 430 -2.04 8.59 -26.23
C THR A 430 -0.72 8.62 -25.45
N ASP A 431 -0.28 7.46 -24.94
CA ASP A 431 1.04 7.32 -24.29
C ASP A 431 2.19 7.73 -25.22
N ARG A 432 2.02 7.56 -26.54
CA ARG A 432 3.02 7.92 -27.55
C ARG A 432 3.07 9.44 -27.77
N ASP A 433 1.92 10.10 -27.76
CA ASP A 433 1.86 11.57 -27.83
C ASP A 433 2.51 12.21 -26.60
N TRP A 434 2.27 11.62 -25.42
CA TRP A 434 2.92 12.05 -24.19
C TRP A 434 4.44 11.87 -24.24
N LEU A 435 4.92 10.71 -24.67
CA LEU A 435 6.36 10.47 -24.84
C LEU A 435 6.98 11.45 -25.85
N GLU A 436 6.31 11.75 -26.96
CA GLU A 436 6.81 12.69 -27.95
C GLU A 436 6.87 14.12 -27.39
N LYS A 437 5.92 14.49 -26.52
CA LYS A 437 5.97 15.76 -25.78
C LYS A 437 7.16 15.82 -24.82
N LEU A 438 7.45 14.74 -24.10
CA LEU A 438 8.66 14.68 -23.25
C LEU A 438 9.94 14.78 -24.10
N ARG A 439 9.97 14.12 -25.27
CA ARG A 439 11.11 14.18 -26.21
C ARG A 439 11.34 15.57 -26.78
N THR A 440 10.30 16.34 -27.06
CA THR A 440 10.43 17.67 -27.69
C THR A 440 10.68 18.78 -26.66
N CYS A 441 10.45 18.53 -25.37
CA CYS A 441 10.66 19.52 -24.33
C CYS A 441 12.14 19.83 -24.07
N GLN A 442 12.57 21.02 -24.47
CA GLN A 442 13.93 21.55 -24.28
C GLN A 442 14.33 21.64 -22.80
N MET A 443 13.40 21.97 -21.90
CA MET A 443 13.70 22.11 -20.46
C MET A 443 14.05 20.77 -19.83
N LEU A 444 13.30 19.70 -20.14
CA LEU A 444 13.60 18.36 -19.63
C LEU A 444 14.93 17.84 -20.19
N LYS A 445 15.27 18.16 -21.44
CA LYS A 445 16.55 17.76 -22.06
C LYS A 445 17.78 18.44 -21.48
N LYS A 446 17.63 19.60 -20.83
CA LYS A 446 18.76 20.32 -20.23
C LYS A 446 19.23 19.70 -18.91
N THR A 447 18.38 18.96 -18.21
CA THR A 447 18.77 18.29 -16.97
C THR A 447 19.52 16.99 -17.27
N GLN A 448 20.59 16.75 -16.51
CA GLN A 448 21.31 15.47 -16.52
C GLN A 448 20.45 14.27 -16.09
N HIS A 449 19.29 14.56 -15.49
CA HIS A 449 18.40 13.56 -14.93
C HIS A 449 17.45 12.92 -15.95
N PHE A 450 17.24 13.54 -17.11
CA PHE A 450 16.34 13.01 -18.13
C PHE A 450 17.12 12.52 -19.35
N GLN A 451 16.88 11.27 -19.74
CA GLN A 451 17.52 10.67 -20.89
C GLN A 451 16.50 9.93 -21.76
N LEU A 452 16.86 9.77 -23.03
CA LEU A 452 16.11 8.98 -23.99
C LEU A 452 16.97 7.80 -24.42
N PRO A 453 16.38 6.61 -24.62
CA PRO A 453 17.12 5.47 -25.15
C PRO A 453 17.71 5.80 -26.53
N LYS A 454 18.90 5.27 -26.82
CA LYS A 454 19.57 5.46 -28.12
C LYS A 454 18.76 4.87 -29.28
N ILE A 455 18.05 3.78 -29.02
CA ILE A 455 17.12 3.12 -29.96
C ILE A 455 15.71 3.64 -29.67
N LYS A 456 14.95 3.99 -30.71
CA LYS A 456 13.57 4.47 -30.59
C LYS A 456 12.68 3.37 -30.00
N ASN A 457 12.51 3.42 -28.68
CA ASN A 457 11.59 2.58 -27.92
C ASN A 457 10.55 3.45 -27.22
N PRO A 458 9.40 2.88 -26.81
CA PRO A 458 8.40 3.57 -26.00
C PRO A 458 8.84 3.73 -24.54
N THR A 459 10.05 4.24 -24.34
CA THR A 459 10.62 4.39 -23.01
C THR A 459 11.29 5.75 -22.84
N PHE A 460 11.37 6.17 -21.58
CA PHE A 460 12.21 7.28 -21.13
C PHE A 460 13.04 6.83 -19.92
N ILE A 461 14.13 7.54 -19.64
CA ILE A 461 15.07 7.19 -18.58
C ILE A 461 15.16 8.36 -17.60
N ILE A 462 15.05 8.06 -16.30
CA ILE A 462 15.36 9.01 -15.23
C ILE A 462 16.59 8.51 -14.47
N ARG A 463 17.57 9.39 -14.32
CA ARG A 463 18.69 9.18 -13.39
C ARG A 463 18.25 9.56 -11.99
N HIS A 464 17.87 8.55 -11.22
CA HIS A 464 17.55 8.70 -9.82
C HIS A 464 18.81 8.72 -8.95
N PHE A 465 18.67 9.08 -7.67
CA PHE A 465 19.78 9.04 -6.71
C PHE A 465 20.44 7.65 -6.59
N ALA A 466 19.65 6.57 -6.77
CA ALA A 466 20.11 5.20 -6.63
C ALA A 466 20.55 4.55 -7.96
N ALA A 467 19.85 4.82 -9.07
CA ALA A 467 20.15 4.24 -10.37
C ALA A 467 19.50 4.99 -11.54
N ASP A 468 20.00 4.76 -12.76
CA ASP A 468 19.30 5.11 -14.00
C ASP A 468 18.16 4.09 -14.23
N VAL A 469 16.90 4.54 -14.28
CA VAL A 469 15.73 3.67 -14.44
C VAL A 469 15.03 3.94 -15.76
N THR A 470 14.79 2.88 -16.53
CA THR A 470 14.06 2.94 -17.81
C THR A 470 12.59 2.60 -17.59
N TYR A 471 11.69 3.52 -17.93
CA TYR A 471 10.23 3.37 -17.80
C TYR A 471 9.58 3.18 -19.17
N ASN A 472 8.72 2.15 -19.30
CA ASN A 472 7.85 1.96 -20.46
C ASN A 472 6.59 2.80 -20.33
N VAL A 473 6.31 3.65 -21.33
CA VAL A 473 5.15 4.56 -21.33
C VAL A 473 3.80 3.87 -21.51
N ASP A 474 3.78 2.63 -22.00
CA ASP A 474 2.54 1.92 -22.29
C ASP A 474 1.66 1.82 -21.03
N GLY A 475 0.45 2.35 -21.11
CA GLY A 475 -0.53 2.39 -20.03
C GLY A 475 -0.38 3.56 -19.04
N PHE A 476 0.59 4.47 -19.18
CA PHE A 476 0.77 5.60 -18.27
C PHE A 476 -0.48 6.49 -18.19
N LEU A 477 -1.06 6.89 -19.32
CA LEU A 477 -2.26 7.72 -19.35
C LEU A 477 -3.45 6.99 -18.74
N ALA A 478 -3.63 5.70 -19.06
CA ALA A 478 -4.74 4.91 -18.52
C ALA A 478 -4.62 4.78 -16.98
N LYS A 479 -3.42 4.48 -16.48
CA LYS A 479 -3.10 4.36 -15.05
C LYS A 479 -3.25 5.70 -14.31
N ASN A 480 -2.88 6.83 -14.94
CA ASN A 480 -3.04 8.16 -14.36
C ASN A 480 -4.50 8.66 -14.39
N LYS A 481 -5.24 8.37 -15.47
CA LYS A 481 -6.68 8.71 -15.58
C LYS A 481 -7.53 7.97 -14.56
N ASP A 482 -7.19 6.72 -14.25
CA ASP A 482 -7.94 5.81 -13.37
C ASP A 482 -9.46 5.85 -13.67
N THR A 483 -9.83 5.83 -14.97
CA THR A 483 -11.22 6.02 -15.42
C THR A 483 -12.10 4.83 -15.05
N ILE A 484 -13.31 5.11 -14.54
CA ILE A 484 -14.22 4.07 -14.03
C ILE A 484 -15.62 4.25 -14.62
N SER A 485 -16.27 3.14 -14.98
CA SER A 485 -17.70 3.14 -15.29
C SER A 485 -18.51 3.51 -14.04
N GLN A 486 -19.24 4.63 -14.12
CA GLN A 486 -20.13 5.06 -13.04
C GLN A 486 -21.29 4.10 -12.84
N GLN A 487 -21.73 3.45 -13.91
CA GLN A 487 -22.82 2.48 -13.91
C GLN A 487 -22.41 1.20 -13.19
N LEU A 488 -21.20 0.66 -13.43
CA LEU A 488 -20.69 -0.47 -12.63
C LEU A 488 -20.55 -0.13 -11.16
N ILE A 489 -20.09 1.09 -10.82
CA ILE A 489 -20.08 1.55 -9.43
C ILE A 489 -21.51 1.56 -8.87
N ALA A 490 -22.50 2.02 -9.62
CA ALA A 490 -23.90 2.04 -9.19
C ALA A 490 -24.45 0.63 -8.95
N VAL A 491 -24.08 -0.36 -9.78
CA VAL A 491 -24.41 -1.77 -9.54
C VAL A 491 -23.83 -2.24 -8.21
N MET A 492 -22.54 -1.98 -7.95
CA MET A 492 -21.91 -2.39 -6.70
C MET A 492 -22.50 -1.68 -5.48
N LYS A 493 -22.91 -0.41 -5.61
CA LYS A 493 -23.59 0.33 -4.54
C LYS A 493 -24.94 -0.26 -4.14
N ASN A 494 -25.61 -0.93 -5.06
CA ASN A 494 -26.88 -1.62 -4.80
C ASN A 494 -26.70 -3.02 -4.21
N SER A 495 -25.46 -3.42 -3.90
CA SER A 495 -25.15 -4.65 -3.16
C SER A 495 -25.89 -4.69 -1.83
N LYS A 496 -26.61 -5.79 -1.57
CA LYS A 496 -27.31 -6.03 -0.30
C LYS A 496 -26.43 -6.64 0.78
N VAL A 497 -25.18 -6.97 0.47
CA VAL A 497 -24.23 -7.49 1.46
C VAL A 497 -24.02 -6.40 2.50
N ASN A 498 -24.44 -6.70 3.73
CA ASN A 498 -24.56 -5.79 4.87
C ASN A 498 -23.20 -5.14 5.22
N ASN A 499 -22.86 -4.08 4.49
CA ASN A 499 -21.58 -3.38 4.52
C ASN A 499 -21.82 -1.90 4.19
N ASP A 500 -22.77 -1.27 4.89
CA ASP A 500 -23.14 0.15 4.71
C ASP A 500 -21.92 1.10 4.66
N ASN A 501 -20.78 0.70 5.24
CA ASN A 501 -19.54 1.47 5.23
C ASN A 501 -18.54 1.13 4.10
N ILE A 502 -18.58 -0.06 3.49
CA ILE A 502 -17.67 -0.41 2.38
C ILE A 502 -18.16 0.23 1.08
N ASN A 503 -19.47 0.22 0.83
CA ASN A 503 -20.06 0.93 -0.32
C ASN A 503 -19.81 2.45 -0.27
N ASN A 504 -19.75 3.03 0.93
CA ASN A 504 -19.33 4.42 1.13
C ASN A 504 -17.83 4.64 0.90
N SER A 505 -16.96 3.69 1.27
CA SER A 505 -15.52 3.77 0.99
C SER A 505 -15.18 3.72 -0.51
N ILE A 506 -16.01 3.04 -1.32
CA ILE A 506 -15.91 3.06 -2.79
C ILE A 506 -16.07 4.51 -3.32
N ILE A 507 -16.87 5.34 -2.67
CA ILE A 507 -17.08 6.76 -3.04
C ILE A 507 -15.86 7.61 -2.66
N GLU A 508 -15.31 7.43 -1.45
CA GLU A 508 -14.10 8.16 -0.99
C GLU A 508 -12.87 7.82 -1.83
N SER A 509 -12.73 6.56 -2.27
CA SER A 509 -11.64 6.11 -3.15
C SER A 509 -11.61 6.84 -4.50
N LYS A 510 -12.78 7.35 -4.95
CA LYS A 510 -12.94 8.12 -6.19
C LYS A 510 -12.47 9.56 -6.05
N GLN A 511 -12.47 10.12 -4.83
CA GLN A 511 -12.07 11.49 -4.56
C GLN A 511 -10.56 11.64 -4.36
N ARG A 512 -9.87 10.58 -3.93
CA ARG A 512 -8.40 10.53 -3.93
C ARG A 512 -7.91 10.20 -5.34
N LYS A 513 -8.00 11.17 -6.26
CA LYS A 513 -7.14 11.16 -7.44
C LYS A 513 -5.71 10.89 -6.95
N LEU A 514 -4.96 10.08 -7.70
CA LEU A 514 -3.50 10.15 -7.72
C LEU A 514 -3.13 11.54 -8.26
N SER A 515 -3.42 12.61 -7.49
CA SER A 515 -2.63 13.80 -7.59
C SER A 515 -1.27 13.36 -7.09
N ILE A 516 -0.32 13.20 -8.01
CA ILE A 516 1.07 12.90 -7.68
C ILE A 516 1.68 14.10 -6.89
N LYS A 517 0.95 15.22 -6.82
CA LYS A 517 1.23 16.41 -6.00
C LYS A 517 0.40 16.44 -4.72
#